data_AF-A0A501W6X2-F1
#
_entry.id   AF-A0A501W6X2-F1
#
_cell.length_a   1.000
_cell.length_b   1.000
_cell.length_c   1.000
_cell.angle_alpha   90.00
_cell.angle_beta   90.00
_cell.angle_gamma   90.00
#
_symmetry.space_group_name_H-M   'P 1'
#
loop_
_entity.id
_entity.type
_entity.pdbx_description
1 polymer ?
#
loop_
_entity_poly.entity_id
_entity_poly.type
_entity_poly.pdbx_seq_one_letter_code
_entity_poly.pdbx_strand_id
1 'polypeptide(L)'
;LGTLPMPWLVIPLFILLCFVFLATTLDSAAYVLASVTTRELSGYQEPKRSIRVTWALILAGVGIALIQLGGLKPVQTSTIVVALPLIPVLLVLTLSLMRWLREDFGSKPEDAPLAPDTAE
;
A
#
# COMPACT_ATOMS: atom_id res chain seq x y z
N LEU A 1 -2.41 -18.06 -26.58
CA LEU A 1 -2.83 -16.88 -27.40
C LEU A 1 -3.68 -17.25 -28.63
N GLY A 2 -3.82 -18.53 -29.03
CA GLY A 2 -4.66 -18.93 -30.17
C GLY A 2 -6.14 -19.23 -29.85
N THR A 3 -6.62 -18.93 -28.64
CA THR A 3 -7.96 -19.31 -28.15
C THR A 3 -8.91 -18.13 -27.93
N LEU A 4 -8.46 -16.90 -28.24
CA LEU A 4 -9.26 -15.68 -28.06
C LEU A 4 -9.89 -15.27 -29.41
N PRO A 5 -11.19 -14.94 -29.47
CA PRO A 5 -11.77 -14.31 -30.65
C PRO A 5 -11.10 -12.94 -30.85
N MET A 6 -10.56 -12.67 -32.06
CA MET A 6 -9.79 -11.45 -32.40
C MET A 6 -8.56 -11.15 -31.52
N PRO A 7 -7.51 -12.01 -31.55
CA PRO A 7 -6.29 -11.79 -30.77
C PRO A 7 -5.55 -10.50 -31.16
N TRP A 8 -5.69 -10.03 -32.41
CA TRP A 8 -5.09 -8.77 -32.87
C TRP A 8 -5.55 -7.53 -32.07
N LEU A 9 -6.79 -7.52 -31.56
CA LEU A 9 -7.30 -6.41 -30.75
C LEU A 9 -7.09 -6.64 -29.25
N VAL A 10 -7.32 -7.86 -28.79
CA VAL A 10 -7.26 -8.18 -27.36
C VAL A 10 -5.84 -8.13 -26.81
N ILE A 11 -4.83 -8.55 -27.58
CA ILE A 11 -3.42 -8.53 -27.15
C ILE A 11 -2.93 -7.10 -26.85
N PRO A 12 -3.04 -6.12 -27.75
CA PRO A 12 -2.55 -4.76 -27.45
C PRO A 12 -3.35 -4.11 -26.32
N LEU A 13 -4.67 -4.33 -26.24
CA LEU A 13 -5.49 -3.86 -25.13
C LEU A 13 -5.03 -4.44 -23.79
N PHE A 14 -4.77 -5.75 -23.75
CA PHE A 14 -4.30 -6.45 -22.55
C PHE A 14 -2.93 -5.96 -22.12
N ILE A 15 -1.99 -5.77 -23.06
CA ILE A 15 -0.67 -5.21 -22.76
C ILE A 15 -0.80 -3.80 -22.18
N LEU A 16 -1.64 -2.95 -22.77
CA LEU A 16 -1.88 -1.59 -22.26
C LEU A 16 -2.46 -1.62 -20.86
N LEU A 17 -3.44 -2.49 -20.61
CA LEU A 17 -4.05 -2.67 -19.29
C LEU A 17 -3.01 -3.15 -18.26
N CYS A 18 -2.22 -4.18 -18.58
CA CYS A 18 -1.14 -4.65 -17.72
C CYS A 18 -0.11 -3.56 -17.44
N PHE A 19 0.23 -2.75 -18.45
CA PHE A 19 1.18 -1.65 -18.30
C PHE A 19 0.66 -0.58 -17.34
N VAL A 20 -0.58 -0.11 -17.52
CA VAL A 20 -1.21 0.89 -16.64
C VAL A 20 -1.39 0.35 -15.22
N PHE A 21 -1.81 -0.91 -15.09
CA PHE A 21 -1.94 -1.59 -13.81
C PHE A 21 -0.60 -1.66 -13.07
N LEU A 22 0.46 -2.07 -13.77
CA LEU A 22 1.80 -2.14 -13.21
C LEU A 22 2.32 -0.74 -12.82
N ALA A 23 2.14 0.27 -13.68
CA ALA A 23 2.58 1.63 -13.40
C ALA A 23 1.91 2.20 -12.15
N THR A 24 0.59 2.05 -12.02
CA THR A 24 -0.19 2.55 -10.86
C THR A 24 0.18 1.80 -9.57
N THR A 25 0.39 0.48 -9.67
CA THR A 25 0.78 -0.36 -8.53
C THR A 25 2.18 0.00 -8.02
N LEU A 26 3.16 0.11 -8.93
CA LEU A 26 4.54 0.48 -8.58
C LEU A 26 4.63 1.90 -8.02
N ASP A 27 3.85 2.82 -8.58
CA ASP A 27 3.81 4.19 -8.12
C ASP A 27 3.26 4.30 -6.68
N SER A 28 2.19 3.56 -6.38
CA SER A 28 1.64 3.45 -5.02
C SER A 28 2.63 2.81 -4.04
N ALA A 29 3.34 1.76 -4.47
CA ALA A 29 4.36 1.10 -3.66
C ALA A 29 5.55 2.03 -3.36
N ALA A 30 6.03 2.76 -4.36
CA ALA A 30 7.10 3.74 -4.19
C ALA A 30 6.69 4.88 -3.25
N TYR A 31 5.42 5.31 -3.31
CA TYR A 31 4.88 6.31 -2.39
C TYR A 31 4.86 5.81 -0.93
N VAL A 32 4.34 4.59 -0.68
CA VAL A 32 4.30 4.00 0.67
C VAL A 32 5.71 3.80 1.23
N LEU A 33 6.66 3.33 0.41
CA LEU A 33 8.06 3.19 0.83
C LEU A 33 8.70 4.55 1.14
N ALA A 34 8.44 5.56 0.32
CA ALA A 34 8.92 6.92 0.55
C ALA A 34 8.34 7.52 1.84
N SER A 35 7.05 7.28 2.15
CA SER A 35 6.44 7.77 3.39
C SER A 35 6.99 7.07 4.63
N VAL A 36 7.25 5.76 4.56
CA VAL A 36 7.81 5.00 5.70
C VAL A 36 9.28 5.34 5.96
N THR A 37 10.03 5.71 4.93
CA THR A 37 11.48 5.97 5.03
C THR A 37 11.85 7.43 5.24
N THR A 38 10.87 8.33 5.24
CA THR A 38 11.10 9.75 5.53
C THR A 38 10.91 10.00 7.03
N ARG A 39 11.98 10.48 7.68
CA ARG A 39 12.09 10.62 9.16
C ARG A 39 11.20 11.72 9.76
N GLU A 40 10.83 12.72 8.96
CA GLU A 40 10.08 13.92 9.36
C GLU A 40 9.03 14.20 8.28
N LEU A 41 7.81 13.68 8.43
CA LEU A 41 6.64 14.24 7.77
C LEU A 41 5.94 15.13 8.80
N SER A 42 6.12 16.44 8.68
CA SER A 42 5.29 17.38 9.42
C SER A 42 3.88 17.35 8.82
N GLY A 43 2.98 16.56 9.42
CA GLY A 43 1.55 16.52 9.09
C GLY A 43 1.25 16.25 7.61
N TYR A 44 0.87 17.31 6.88
CA TYR A 44 0.31 17.27 5.50
C TYR A 44 1.39 17.34 4.39
N GLN A 45 2.67 17.14 4.70
CA GLN A 45 3.73 17.25 3.69
C GLN A 45 3.90 15.95 2.90
N GLU A 46 3.74 16.06 1.58
CA GLU A 46 4.06 14.98 0.65
C GLU A 46 5.55 14.61 0.73
N PRO A 47 5.91 13.31 0.69
CA PRO A 47 7.31 12.89 0.64
C PRO A 47 8.01 13.53 -0.56
N LYS A 48 9.21 14.09 -0.34
CA LYS A 48 9.99 14.78 -1.37
C LYS A 48 10.05 13.93 -2.64
N ARG A 49 9.71 14.52 -3.80
CA ARG A 49 9.73 13.84 -5.13
C ARG A 49 11.00 13.03 -5.37
N SER A 50 12.15 13.52 -4.90
CA SER A 50 13.44 12.84 -5.00
C SER A 50 13.45 11.44 -4.35
N ILE A 51 12.84 11.29 -3.17
CA ILE A 51 12.79 10.03 -2.42
C ILE A 51 11.86 9.03 -3.13
N ARG A 52 10.73 9.50 -3.65
CA ARG A 52 9.80 8.67 -4.45
C ARG A 52 10.48 8.12 -5.71
N VAL A 53 11.24 8.96 -6.41
CA VAL A 53 11.98 8.53 -7.61
C VAL A 53 13.07 7.52 -7.27
N THR A 54 13.80 7.70 -6.15
CA THR A 54 14.78 6.71 -5.68
C THR A 54 14.13 5.35 -5.41
N TRP A 55 12.99 5.32 -4.72
CA TRP A 55 12.27 4.07 -4.47
C TRP A 55 11.69 3.44 -5.73
N ALA A 56 11.19 4.23 -6.68
CA ALA A 56 10.74 3.73 -7.97
C ALA A 56 11.89 3.04 -8.75
N LEU A 57 13.10 3.63 -8.74
CA LEU A 57 14.28 3.03 -9.35
C LEU A 57 14.71 1.73 -8.66
N ILE A 58 14.66 1.68 -7.32
CA ILE A 58 14.95 0.47 -6.55
C ILE A 58 13.96 -0.64 -6.91
N LEU A 59 12.65 -0.35 -6.96
CA LEU A 59 11.63 -1.32 -7.33
C LEU A 59 11.82 -1.86 -8.76
N ALA A 60 12.19 -0.99 -9.71
CA ALA A 60 12.52 -1.41 -11.07
C ALA A 60 13.77 -2.32 -11.09
N GLY A 61 14.81 -1.99 -10.33
CA GLY A 61 16.01 -2.80 -10.19
C GLY A 61 15.74 -4.18 -9.58
N VAL A 62 14.91 -4.24 -8.55
CA VAL A 62 14.47 -5.51 -7.93
C VAL A 62 13.71 -6.37 -8.94
N GLY A 63 12.81 -5.79 -9.73
CA GLY A 63 12.09 -6.51 -10.78
C GLY A 63 13.04 -7.13 -11.81
N ILE A 64 14.01 -6.36 -12.30
CA ILE A 64 15.04 -6.84 -13.24
C ILE A 64 15.87 -7.97 -12.61
N ALA A 65 16.31 -7.79 -11.35
CA ALA A 65 17.09 -8.80 -10.63
C ALA A 65 16.32 -10.12 -10.48
N LEU A 66 15.03 -10.06 -10.14
CA LEU A 66 14.18 -11.25 -10.00
C LEU A 66 13.98 -12.00 -11.32
N ILE A 67 13.86 -11.28 -12.45
CA ILE A 67 13.81 -11.90 -13.78
C ILE A 67 15.10 -12.67 -14.08
N GLN A 68 16.26 -12.07 -13.76
CA GLN A 68 17.58 -12.69 -13.97
C GLN A 68 17.82 -13.94 -13.11
N LEU A 69 17.21 -14.01 -11.92
CA LEU A 69 17.35 -15.13 -10.98
C LEU A 69 16.53 -16.38 -11.35
N GLY A 70 15.85 -16.39 -12.50
CA GLY A 70 15.03 -17.53 -12.95
C GLY A 70 13.52 -17.30 -12.83
N GLY A 71 13.08 -16.04 -12.72
CA GLY A 71 11.69 -15.64 -12.87
C GLY A 71 10.81 -16.01 -11.68
N LEU A 72 9.87 -16.93 -11.88
CA LEU A 72 8.72 -17.14 -10.96
C LEU A 72 9.11 -17.67 -9.58
N LYS A 73 10.10 -18.57 -9.51
CA LYS A 73 10.54 -19.19 -8.24
C LYS A 73 11.11 -18.15 -7.26
N PRO A 74 12.10 -17.32 -7.64
CA PRO A 74 12.60 -16.23 -6.78
C PRO A 74 11.50 -15.31 -6.27
N VAL A 75 10.57 -14.92 -7.13
CA VAL A 75 9.43 -14.06 -6.75
C VAL A 75 8.60 -14.74 -5.66
N GLN A 76 8.21 -16.00 -5.86
CA GLN A 76 7.41 -16.74 -4.89
C GLN A 76 8.12 -16.90 -3.54
N THR A 77 9.39 -17.28 -3.55
CA THR A 77 10.17 -17.45 -2.31
C THR A 77 10.34 -16.12 -1.57
N SER A 78 10.67 -15.03 -2.28
CA SER A 78 10.84 -13.71 -1.67
C SER A 78 9.55 -13.22 -0.99
N THR A 79 8.39 -13.44 -1.62
CA THR A 79 7.09 -13.09 -1.05
C THR A 79 6.81 -13.86 0.24
N ILE A 80 7.12 -15.16 0.29
CA ILE A 80 6.91 -15.97 1.52
C ILE A 80 7.80 -15.47 2.66
N VAL A 81 9.07 -15.20 2.37
CA VAL A 81 10.04 -14.70 3.36
C VAL A 81 9.62 -13.35 3.94
N VAL A 82 9.06 -12.45 3.11
CA VAL A 82 8.55 -11.15 3.55
C VAL A 82 7.21 -11.27 4.29
N ALA A 83 6.31 -12.15 3.84
CA ALA A 83 4.99 -12.32 4.44
C ALA A 83 5.05 -12.89 5.85
N LEU A 84 5.94 -13.87 6.10
CA LEU A 84 6.03 -14.57 7.38
C LEU A 84 6.19 -13.63 8.60
N PRO A 85 7.14 -12.68 8.64
CA PRO A 85 7.26 -11.71 9.74
C PRO A 85 6.16 -10.65 9.76
N LEU A 86 5.49 -10.40 8.63
CA LEU A 86 4.41 -9.40 8.53
C LEU A 86 3.08 -9.89 9.14
N ILE A 87 2.82 -11.21 9.15
CA ILE A 87 1.62 -11.81 9.72
C ILE A 87 1.34 -11.36 11.17
N PRO A 88 2.27 -11.51 12.15
CA PRO A 88 2.01 -11.08 13.52
C PRO A 88 1.82 -9.56 13.63
N VAL A 89 2.52 -8.77 12.81
CA VAL A 89 2.36 -7.31 12.77
C VAL A 89 0.95 -6.93 12.31
N LEU A 90 0.45 -7.57 11.25
CA LEU A 90 -0.91 -7.36 10.76
C LEU A 90 -1.97 -7.79 11.79
N LEU A 91 -1.74 -8.88 12.54
CA LEU A 91 -2.61 -9.28 13.64
C LEU A 91 -2.69 -8.21 14.73
N VAL A 92 -1.55 -7.68 15.17
CA VAL A 92 -1.50 -6.61 16.18
C VAL A 92 -2.18 -5.35 15.67
N LEU A 93 -1.93 -4.94 14.42
CA LEU A 93 -2.58 -3.78 13.81
C LEU A 93 -4.10 -3.96 13.74
N THR A 94 -4.59 -5.15 13.38
CA THR A 94 -6.02 -5.44 13.31
C THR A 94 -6.66 -5.39 14.70
N LEU A 95 -6.02 -5.99 15.72
CA LEU A 95 -6.50 -5.94 17.10
C LEU A 95 -6.49 -4.50 17.66
N SER A 96 -5.44 -3.74 17.38
CA SER A 96 -5.35 -2.32 17.78
C SER A 96 -6.43 -1.49 17.11
N LEU A 97 -6.67 -1.70 15.81
CA LEU A 97 -7.71 -0.99 15.07
C LEU A 97 -9.10 -1.32 15.62
N MET A 98 -9.39 -2.60 15.89
CA MET A 98 -10.66 -3.01 16.49
C MET A 98 -10.87 -2.41 17.88
N ARG A 99 -9.82 -2.37 18.70
CA ARG A 99 -9.87 -1.73 20.02
C ARG A 99 -10.15 -0.24 19.90
N TRP A 100 -9.43 0.45 19.01
CA TRP A 100 -9.58 1.88 18.79
C TRP A 100 -10.99 2.23 18.29
N LEU A 101 -11.49 1.46 17.31
CA LEU A 101 -12.85 1.61 16.79
C LEU A 101 -13.91 1.37 17.89
N ARG A 102 -13.67 0.44 18.82
CA ARG A 102 -14.59 0.17 19.93
C ARG A 102 -14.56 1.26 21.00
N GLU A 103 -13.43 1.93 21.20
CA GLU A 103 -13.31 3.10 22.09
C GLU A 103 -14.04 4.32 21.49
N ASP A 104 -13.92 4.53 20.17
CA ASP A 104 -14.52 5.66 19.44
C ASP A 104 -16.04 5.57 19.30
N PHE A 105 -16.59 4.35 19.11
CA PHE A 105 -18.04 4.14 18.95
C PHE A 105 -18.73 3.54 20.19
N GLY A 106 -17.99 3.11 21.21
CA GLY A 106 -18.50 2.51 22.44
C GLY A 106 -18.76 3.49 23.59
N SER A 107 -18.29 4.73 23.48
CA SER A 107 -18.60 5.80 24.42
C SER A 107 -19.97 6.39 24.07
N LYS A 108 -21.01 5.93 24.79
CA LYS A 108 -22.32 6.60 24.82
C LYS A 108 -22.09 8.11 25.05
N PRO A 109 -22.69 9.01 24.26
CA PRO A 109 -22.64 10.46 24.49
C PRO A 109 -23.57 10.86 25.65
N GLU A 110 -23.41 10.26 26.82
CA GLU A 110 -24.36 10.42 27.94
C GLU A 110 -23.74 11.04 29.21
N ASP A 111 -22.57 11.68 29.12
CA ASP A 111 -21.95 12.34 30.28
C ASP A 111 -21.32 13.70 29.95
N ALA A 112 -21.84 14.43 28.95
CA ALA A 112 -21.57 15.87 28.86
C ALA A 112 -22.52 16.57 29.85
N PRO A 113 -22.04 17.14 30.97
CA PRO A 113 -22.90 17.93 31.83
C PRO A 113 -23.41 19.10 30.98
N LEU A 114 -24.72 19.22 30.85
CA LEU A 114 -25.37 20.39 30.27
C LEU A 114 -24.82 21.60 31.03
N ALA A 115 -23.99 22.41 30.36
CA ALA A 115 -23.55 23.67 30.91
C ALA A 115 -24.82 24.43 31.33
N PRO A 116 -24.90 24.92 32.58
CA PRO A 116 -26.08 25.65 33.02
C PRO A 116 -26.21 26.88 32.12
N ASP A 117 -27.37 26.96 31.48
CA ASP A 117 -27.86 28.12 30.76
C ASP A 117 -27.87 29.30 31.73
N THR A 118 -26.77 30.07 31.73
CA THR A 118 -26.69 31.35 32.44
C THR A 118 -27.26 32.40 31.49
N ALA A 119 -28.57 32.36 31.37
CA ALA A 119 -29.38 33.50 30.98
C ALA A 119 -29.44 34.45 32.19
N GLU A 120 -28.47 35.37 32.29
CA GLU A 120 -28.60 36.69 32.92
C GLU A 120 -27.68 37.70 32.21
#